data_AF-A0A2C5XRN0-F1
#
_entry.id   AF-A0A2C5XRN0-F1
#
_cell.length_a   1.000
_cell.length_b   1.000
_cell.length_c   1.000
_cell.angle_alpha   90.00
_cell.angle_beta   90.00
_cell.angle_gamma   90.00
#
_symmetry.space_group_name_H-M   'P 1'
#
loop_
_entity.id
_entity.type
_entity.pdbx_description
1 polymer ?
#
loop_
_entity_poly.entity_id
_entity_poly.type
_entity_poly.pdbx_seq_one_letter_code
_entity_poly.pdbx_strand_id
1 'polypeptide(L)'
;MPPAKQRGFSIFRDVFAKYSGLSLTRKTDRLVAVAGLEHRLSNFFDTISIYGIVRDFFPESLLWRRSQRERLESLIDFNDDVASWRIKVKKVPSWSWMAYTGEISYATIPSDKFNWTCGINFVFSQEFRVMLEAPLAQFSQSCRIEPCDDSNCKLYCEATKCGLAHDDNRVVGWIRYDQEDQVEIDRLGAITLAQGNVDWKESADISWSDEIVRGEFDFVLVVQSISSGGYRRIGVAIVEYEHLVHKTDSVLVF
;
A
#
# COMPACT_ATOMS: atom_id res chain seq x y z
N MET A 1 11.70 27.33 -5.50
CA MET A 1 12.35 26.00 -5.60
C MET A 1 11.85 25.16 -4.43
N PRO A 2 11.40 23.89 -4.64
CA PRO A 2 10.97 23.05 -3.52
C PRO A 2 12.16 22.63 -2.64
N PRO A 3 11.97 22.48 -1.31
CA PRO A 3 13.02 22.11 -0.36
C PRO A 3 13.68 20.76 -0.70
N ALA A 4 14.93 20.56 -0.30
CA ALA A 4 15.75 19.39 -0.62
C ALA A 4 15.07 18.04 -0.33
N LYS A 5 14.22 17.98 0.72
CA LYS A 5 13.43 16.80 1.09
C LYS A 5 12.34 16.45 0.06
N GLN A 6 11.69 17.45 -0.55
CA GLN A 6 10.70 17.26 -1.63
C GLN A 6 11.35 16.82 -2.95
N ARG A 7 12.59 17.27 -3.24
CA ARG A 7 13.33 16.79 -4.42
C ARG A 7 13.71 15.31 -4.31
N GLY A 8 14.05 14.84 -3.11
CA GLY A 8 14.34 13.43 -2.86
C GLY A 8 13.13 12.51 -3.09
N PHE A 9 11.96 12.96 -2.66
CA PHE A 9 10.71 12.21 -2.79
C PHE A 9 10.30 11.93 -4.26
N SER A 10 10.51 12.88 -5.20
CA SER A 10 10.22 12.63 -6.61
C SER A 10 11.13 11.56 -7.22
N ILE A 11 12.42 11.58 -6.86
CA ILE A 11 13.45 10.77 -7.54
C ILE A 11 13.17 9.28 -7.42
N PHE A 12 12.97 8.75 -6.21
CA PHE A 12 12.79 7.30 -6.07
C PHE A 12 11.46 6.83 -6.68
N ARG A 13 10.40 7.64 -6.59
CA ARG A 13 9.07 7.32 -7.15
C ARG A 13 9.13 7.22 -8.67
N ASP A 14 9.69 8.23 -9.31
CA ASP A 14 9.84 8.29 -10.76
C ASP A 14 10.70 7.13 -11.26
N VAL A 15 11.80 6.86 -10.55
CA VAL A 15 12.72 5.78 -10.88
C VAL A 15 12.06 4.42 -10.72
N PHE A 16 11.44 4.11 -9.58
CA PHE A 16 10.81 2.80 -9.37
C PHE A 16 9.59 2.59 -10.26
N ALA A 17 8.75 3.61 -10.47
CA ALA A 17 7.65 3.56 -11.43
C ALA A 17 8.17 3.22 -12.82
N LYS A 18 9.16 3.97 -13.32
CA LYS A 18 9.77 3.71 -14.64
C LYS A 18 10.37 2.30 -14.73
N TYR A 19 11.14 1.88 -13.73
CA TYR A 19 11.79 0.57 -13.74
C TYR A 19 10.79 -0.59 -13.67
N SER A 20 9.67 -0.42 -12.95
CA SER A 20 8.64 -1.45 -12.83
C SER A 20 7.96 -1.76 -14.17
N GLY A 21 7.80 -0.75 -15.02
CA GLY A 21 7.22 -0.86 -16.36
C GLY A 21 8.19 -1.42 -17.42
N LEU A 22 9.47 -1.61 -17.09
CA LEU A 22 10.41 -2.23 -18.01
C LEU A 22 10.12 -3.72 -18.17
N SER A 23 9.94 -4.15 -19.42
CA SER A 23 9.77 -5.56 -19.77
C SER A 23 11.11 -6.30 -19.64
N LEU A 24 11.25 -7.07 -18.56
CA LEU A 24 12.40 -7.96 -18.38
C LEU A 24 12.19 -9.25 -19.16
N THR A 25 13.21 -9.70 -19.90
CA THR A 25 13.19 -11.01 -20.59
C THR A 25 12.89 -12.17 -19.63
N ARG A 26 13.45 -12.09 -18.41
CA ARG A 26 13.16 -13.00 -17.31
C ARG A 26 12.59 -12.19 -16.15
N LYS A 27 11.29 -12.36 -15.90
CA LYS A 27 10.57 -11.66 -14.82
C LYS A 27 11.24 -11.84 -13.44
N THR A 28 11.82 -13.00 -13.18
CA THR A 28 12.51 -13.34 -11.92
C THR A 28 13.88 -12.66 -11.76
N ASP A 29 14.40 -11.96 -12.77
CA ASP A 29 15.64 -11.18 -12.69
C ASP A 29 15.42 -9.80 -12.06
N ARG A 30 14.16 -9.41 -11.79
CA ARG A 30 13.76 -8.08 -11.30
C ARG A 30 14.57 -7.59 -10.10
N LEU A 31 14.75 -8.43 -9.07
CA LEU A 31 15.57 -8.08 -7.90
C LEU A 31 17.01 -7.73 -8.28
N VAL A 32 17.62 -8.50 -9.19
CA VAL A 32 19.01 -8.30 -9.60
C VAL A 32 19.13 -7.06 -10.47
N ALA A 33 18.16 -6.84 -11.36
CA ALA A 33 18.10 -5.67 -12.22
C ALA A 33 17.98 -4.36 -11.42
N VAL A 34 17.28 -4.38 -10.29
CA VAL A 34 17.07 -3.20 -9.45
C VAL A 34 18.13 -3.04 -8.35
N ALA A 35 18.85 -4.10 -7.96
CA ALA A 35 19.85 -4.04 -6.88
C ALA A 35 20.91 -2.94 -7.06
N GLY A 36 21.41 -2.75 -8.30
CA GLY A 36 22.38 -1.69 -8.59
C GLY A 36 21.79 -0.28 -8.46
N LEU A 37 20.48 -0.15 -8.67
CA LEU A 37 19.75 1.10 -8.47
C LEU A 37 19.48 1.35 -6.98
N GLU A 38 19.06 0.35 -6.21
CA GLU A 38 18.86 0.47 -4.76
C GLU A 38 20.15 0.90 -4.07
N HIS A 39 21.29 0.32 -4.45
CA HIS A 39 22.60 0.73 -3.93
C HIS A 39 22.89 2.22 -4.18
N ARG A 40 22.55 2.74 -5.37
CA ARG A 40 22.73 4.16 -5.67
C ARG A 40 21.77 5.05 -4.89
N LEU A 41 20.51 4.64 -4.72
CA LEU A 41 19.54 5.38 -3.92
C LEU A 41 19.95 5.40 -2.45
N SER A 42 20.44 4.28 -1.92
CA SER A 42 20.97 4.15 -0.57
C SER A 42 22.13 5.13 -0.33
N ASN A 43 23.11 5.17 -1.25
CA ASN A 43 24.23 6.12 -1.17
C ASN A 43 23.79 7.58 -1.37
N PHE A 44 22.83 7.85 -2.25
CA PHE A 44 22.36 9.21 -2.54
C PHE A 44 21.59 9.82 -1.37
N PHE A 45 20.76 9.02 -0.70
CA PHE A 45 19.97 9.45 0.46
C PHE A 45 20.67 9.23 1.80
N ASP A 46 21.85 8.60 1.81
CA ASP A 46 22.55 8.18 3.02
C ASP A 46 21.63 7.37 3.97
N THR A 47 20.85 6.45 3.39
CA THR A 47 19.88 5.64 4.14
C THR A 47 19.72 4.24 3.56
N ILE A 48 19.02 3.37 4.28
CA ILE A 48 18.72 2.02 3.78
C ILE A 48 17.73 2.13 2.62
N SER A 49 18.08 1.55 1.47
CA SER A 49 17.16 1.32 0.36
C SER A 49 17.19 -0.17 -0.01
N ILE A 50 16.07 -0.86 0.23
CA ILE A 50 15.92 -2.30 -0.06
C ILE A 50 14.49 -2.62 -0.46
N TYR A 51 14.32 -3.60 -1.35
CA TYR A 51 13.03 -4.07 -1.83
C TYR A 51 12.07 -2.96 -2.30
N GLY A 52 12.61 -1.87 -2.86
CA GLY A 52 11.85 -0.73 -3.37
C GLY A 52 11.43 0.27 -2.30
N ILE A 53 11.92 0.14 -1.08
CA ILE A 53 11.61 1.02 0.05
C ILE A 53 12.85 1.82 0.44
N VAL A 54 12.71 3.14 0.52
CA VAL A 54 13.75 4.05 1.04
C VAL A 54 13.37 4.44 2.47
N ARG A 55 14.18 4.03 3.46
CA ARG A 55 13.83 4.12 4.90
C ARG A 55 13.44 5.51 5.36
N ASP A 56 14.11 6.56 4.89
CA ASP A 56 13.82 7.95 5.32
C ASP A 56 12.52 8.51 4.71
N PHE A 57 11.95 7.78 3.75
CA PHE A 57 10.67 8.04 3.08
C PHE A 57 9.80 6.78 3.21
N PHE A 58 9.74 6.19 4.41
CA PHE A 58 9.16 4.86 4.62
C PHE A 58 7.69 4.79 4.21
N PRO A 59 6.78 5.59 4.80
CA PRO A 59 5.37 5.55 4.42
C PRO A 59 5.16 5.91 2.95
N GLU A 60 5.91 6.89 2.45
CA GLU A 60 5.90 7.34 1.07
C GLU A 60 6.25 6.22 0.08
N SER A 61 7.27 5.44 0.42
CA SER A 61 7.76 4.34 -0.41
C SER A 61 6.75 3.19 -0.50
N LEU A 62 5.85 3.05 0.47
CA LEU A 62 4.80 2.04 0.50
C LEU A 62 3.56 2.42 -0.32
N LEU A 63 3.44 3.68 -0.76
CA LEU A 63 2.30 4.18 -1.56
C LEU A 63 2.35 3.80 -3.05
N TRP A 64 3.21 2.87 -3.44
CA TRP A 64 3.12 2.30 -4.77
C TRP A 64 1.76 1.62 -4.94
N ARG A 65 1.24 1.62 -6.16
CA ARG A 65 0.01 0.95 -6.57
C ARG A 65 0.15 0.53 -8.03
N ARG A 66 -0.64 -0.43 -8.49
CA ARG A 66 -0.67 -0.76 -9.93
C ARG A 66 -1.01 0.49 -10.76
N SER A 67 -0.29 0.72 -11.85
CA SER A 67 -0.44 1.94 -12.68
C SER A 67 -1.73 1.87 -13.50
N GLN A 68 -1.95 0.73 -14.15
CA GLN A 68 -3.03 0.53 -15.11
C GLN A 68 -4.25 -0.17 -14.48
N ARG A 69 -5.30 -0.33 -15.29
CA ARG A 69 -6.46 -1.19 -14.96
C ARG A 69 -6.10 -2.66 -14.92
N GLU A 70 -5.06 -3.05 -15.66
CA GLU A 70 -4.49 -4.39 -15.59
C GLU A 70 -3.92 -4.66 -14.19
N ARG A 71 -3.97 -5.93 -13.81
CA ARG A 71 -3.64 -6.39 -12.47
C ARG A 71 -2.18 -6.81 -12.41
N LEU A 72 -1.58 -6.70 -11.23
CA LEU A 72 -0.22 -7.19 -11.05
C LEU A 72 -0.20 -8.71 -10.95
N GLU A 73 0.67 -9.34 -11.73
CA GLU A 73 0.90 -10.79 -11.66
C GLU A 73 2.00 -11.06 -10.64
N SER A 74 1.67 -11.81 -9.59
CA SER A 74 2.64 -12.18 -8.56
C SER A 74 3.71 -13.13 -9.12
N LEU A 75 4.95 -12.92 -8.70
CA LEU A 75 6.08 -13.81 -8.99
C LEU A 75 6.27 -14.89 -7.92
N ILE A 76 5.45 -14.86 -6.87
CA ILE A 76 5.44 -15.82 -5.76
C ILE A 76 4.00 -16.27 -5.45
N ASP A 77 3.83 -17.52 -5.05
CA ASP A 77 2.53 -17.98 -4.57
C ASP A 77 2.36 -17.56 -3.10
N PHE A 78 1.47 -16.60 -2.87
CA PHE A 78 1.16 -16.10 -1.53
C PHE A 78 0.21 -17.01 -0.74
N ASN A 79 -0.35 -18.03 -1.35
CA ASN A 79 -1.16 -19.03 -0.65
C ASN A 79 -0.30 -20.12 0.02
N ASP A 80 0.95 -20.26 -0.41
CA ASP A 80 1.92 -21.15 0.22
C ASP A 80 2.48 -20.55 1.52
N ASP A 81 3.18 -21.39 2.29
CA ASP A 81 3.92 -20.97 3.48
C ASP A 81 4.88 -19.80 3.18
N VAL A 82 4.99 -18.82 4.08
CA VAL A 82 5.89 -17.66 3.94
C VAL A 82 7.36 -18.08 3.77
N ALA A 83 7.76 -19.19 4.38
CA ALA A 83 9.06 -19.82 4.18
C ALA A 83 9.24 -20.41 2.78
N SER A 84 8.20 -20.46 1.94
CA SER A 84 8.29 -20.74 0.51
C SER A 84 8.53 -19.46 -0.32
N TRP A 85 7.97 -18.31 0.07
CA TRP A 85 7.95 -17.06 -0.73
C TRP A 85 9.35 -16.60 -1.14
N ARG A 86 9.74 -16.84 -2.39
CA ARG A 86 11.07 -16.47 -2.90
C ARG A 86 11.07 -16.30 -4.40
N ILE A 87 11.85 -15.35 -4.88
CA ILE A 87 12.20 -15.24 -6.30
C ILE A 87 13.65 -15.70 -6.45
N LYS A 88 13.82 -16.78 -7.20
CA LYS A 88 15.09 -17.53 -7.28
C LYS A 88 15.55 -17.96 -5.87
N VAL A 89 16.65 -17.40 -5.38
CA VAL A 89 17.25 -17.70 -4.07
C VAL A 89 16.92 -16.66 -3.00
N LYS A 90 16.25 -15.56 -3.35
CA LYS A 90 16.00 -14.44 -2.44
C LYS A 90 14.55 -14.42 -1.95
N LYS A 91 14.38 -14.21 -0.65
CA LYS A 91 13.09 -13.94 -0.01
C LYS A 91 12.59 -12.56 -0.39
N VAL A 92 11.43 -12.48 -1.04
CA VAL A 92 10.84 -11.21 -1.46
C VAL A 92 9.56 -11.00 -0.69
N PRO A 93 9.44 -9.87 0.00
CA PRO A 93 8.25 -9.61 0.80
C PRO A 93 7.08 -9.09 -0.01
N SER A 94 5.85 -9.30 0.45
CA SER A 94 4.63 -8.88 -0.27
C SER A 94 4.48 -7.36 -0.36
N TRP A 95 5.04 -6.63 0.61
CA TRP A 95 5.05 -5.16 0.59
C TRP A 95 6.00 -4.56 -0.46
N SER A 96 6.84 -5.38 -1.10
CA SER A 96 7.69 -4.97 -2.21
C SER A 96 6.97 -5.11 -3.53
N TRP A 97 6.95 -4.03 -4.34
CA TRP A 97 6.46 -4.11 -5.72
C TRP A 97 7.28 -5.11 -6.57
N MET A 98 8.51 -5.46 -6.15
CA MET A 98 9.34 -6.44 -6.84
C MET A 98 8.85 -7.88 -6.69
N ALA A 99 7.90 -8.14 -5.79
CA ALA A 99 7.19 -9.42 -5.71
C ALA A 99 6.24 -9.63 -6.91
N TYR A 100 6.01 -8.59 -7.72
CA TYR A 100 5.04 -8.62 -8.80
C TYR A 100 5.63 -8.19 -10.14
N THR A 101 4.91 -8.52 -11.21
CA THR A 101 5.09 -7.97 -12.55
C THR A 101 3.93 -7.09 -12.95
N GLY A 102 4.23 -6.16 -13.85
CA GLY A 102 3.39 -5.02 -14.17
C GLY A 102 4.03 -3.71 -13.71
N GLU A 103 3.47 -2.63 -14.24
CA GLU A 103 3.89 -1.26 -13.96
C GLU A 103 3.19 -0.75 -12.69
N ILE A 104 3.97 -0.12 -11.81
CA ILE A 104 3.46 0.62 -10.66
C ILE A 104 3.49 2.12 -10.92
N SER A 105 2.59 2.83 -10.27
CA SER A 105 2.65 4.26 -10.03
C SER A 105 2.62 4.51 -8.53
N TYR A 106 2.82 5.76 -8.10
CA TYR A 106 2.67 6.11 -6.69
C TYR A 106 1.47 7.04 -6.52
N ALA A 107 0.69 6.83 -5.45
CA ALA A 107 -0.46 7.68 -5.15
C ALA A 107 -0.01 9.11 -4.81
N THR A 108 -0.51 10.12 -5.52
CA THR A 108 -0.15 11.52 -5.24
C THR A 108 -0.88 12.01 -4.01
N ILE A 109 -0.13 12.22 -2.93
CA ILE A 109 -0.63 12.84 -1.70
C ILE A 109 -0.08 14.27 -1.64
N PRO A 110 -0.94 15.31 -1.61
CA PRO A 110 -0.49 16.68 -1.39
C PRO A 110 0.17 16.78 -0.01
N SER A 111 1.49 17.05 0.01
CA SER A 111 2.29 17.02 1.24
C SER A 111 1.91 18.09 2.27
N ASP A 112 1.13 19.08 1.86
CA ASP A 112 0.59 20.16 2.70
C ASP A 112 -0.76 19.80 3.35
N LYS A 113 -1.46 18.79 2.82
CA LYS A 113 -2.76 18.33 3.31
C LYS A 113 -2.64 17.12 4.24
N PHE A 114 -1.46 16.50 4.31
CA PHE A 114 -1.22 15.23 4.97
C PHE A 114 0.01 15.23 5.88
N ASN A 115 -0.14 14.58 7.02
CA ASN A 115 0.93 14.23 7.94
C ASN A 115 1.33 12.77 7.72
N TRP A 116 2.62 12.55 7.44
CA TRP A 116 3.19 11.21 7.32
C TRP A 116 3.29 10.53 8.68
N THR A 117 2.91 9.26 8.75
CA THR A 117 3.00 8.49 10.00
C THR A 117 4.42 8.05 10.30
N CYS A 118 4.71 7.82 11.58
CA CYS A 118 5.93 7.17 12.04
C CYS A 118 5.61 5.80 12.66
N GLY A 119 6.64 5.02 12.97
CA GLY A 119 6.47 3.72 13.63
C GLY A 119 6.37 2.53 12.68
N ILE A 120 6.70 2.72 11.40
CA ILE A 120 6.91 1.63 10.45
C ILE A 120 8.42 1.36 10.38
N ASN A 121 8.82 0.13 10.69
CA ASN A 121 10.24 -0.25 10.77
C ASN A 121 10.55 -1.52 9.98
N PHE A 122 11.79 -1.63 9.51
CA PHE A 122 12.30 -2.91 9.03
C PHE A 122 12.64 -3.83 10.21
N VAL A 123 12.21 -5.08 10.13
CA VAL A 123 12.65 -6.16 11.00
C VAL A 123 13.40 -7.19 10.17
N PHE A 124 14.66 -7.45 10.55
CA PHE A 124 15.53 -8.41 9.89
C PHE A 124 15.54 -9.72 10.68
N SER A 125 15.26 -10.84 10.02
CA SER A 125 15.35 -12.16 10.64
C SER A 125 16.66 -12.87 10.31
N GLN A 126 16.99 -13.90 11.09
CA GLN A 126 18.16 -14.74 10.88
C GLN A 126 18.12 -15.53 9.55
N GLU A 127 16.94 -15.69 8.95
CA GLU A 127 16.76 -16.40 7.67
C GLU A 127 16.79 -15.47 6.45
N PHE A 128 17.43 -14.31 6.58
CA PHE A 128 17.49 -13.28 5.54
C PHE A 128 16.11 -12.79 5.08
N ARG A 129 15.08 -12.90 5.94
CA ARG A 129 13.77 -12.29 5.70
C ARG A 129 13.79 -10.86 6.20
N VAL A 130 13.12 -9.98 5.46
CA VAL A 130 12.87 -8.59 5.87
C VAL A 130 11.37 -8.43 5.96
N MET A 131 10.89 -8.02 7.14
CA MET A 131 9.48 -7.77 7.44
C MET A 131 9.29 -6.29 7.74
N LEU A 132 8.04 -5.83 7.68
CA LEU A 132 7.65 -4.55 8.28
C LEU A 132 7.03 -4.80 9.64
N GLU A 133 7.47 -4.07 10.65
CA GLU A 133 6.72 -3.91 11.88
C GLU A 133 5.98 -2.59 11.82
N ALA A 134 4.66 -2.60 12.05
CA ALA A 134 3.85 -1.40 12.04
C ALA A 134 2.58 -1.55 12.91
N PRO A 135 2.03 -0.43 13.43
CA PRO A 135 0.73 -0.43 14.11
C PRO A 135 -0.38 -0.89 13.18
N LEU A 136 -1.26 -1.75 13.69
CA LEU A 136 -2.40 -2.27 12.94
C LEU A 136 -3.70 -1.53 13.29
N ALA A 137 -4.44 -1.13 12.27
CA ALA A 137 -5.84 -0.78 12.37
C ALA A 137 -6.72 -1.86 11.70
N GLN A 138 -8.00 -1.85 12.01
CA GLN A 138 -9.01 -2.68 11.35
C GLN A 138 -10.08 -1.79 10.74
N PHE A 139 -10.60 -2.19 9.60
CA PHE A 139 -11.80 -1.56 9.05
C PHE A 139 -13.00 -1.80 9.97
N SER A 140 -13.85 -0.79 10.12
CA SER A 140 -15.10 -0.93 10.87
C SER A 140 -15.96 -2.06 10.29
N GLN A 141 -16.60 -2.84 11.17
CA GLN A 141 -17.56 -3.89 10.78
C GLN A 141 -18.84 -3.35 10.13
N SER A 142 -19.03 -2.03 10.17
CA SER A 142 -20.09 -1.34 9.43
C SER A 142 -19.73 -1.08 7.96
N CYS A 143 -18.47 -1.31 7.57
CA CYS A 143 -18.03 -1.05 6.21
C CYS A 143 -18.29 -2.26 5.30
N ARG A 144 -18.57 -1.99 4.01
CA ARG A 144 -18.66 -2.99 2.94
C ARG A 144 -17.88 -2.53 1.71
N ILE A 145 -17.34 -3.49 0.97
CA ILE A 145 -16.54 -3.24 -0.22
C ILE A 145 -17.38 -3.58 -1.45
N GLU A 146 -17.50 -2.64 -2.38
CA GLU A 146 -18.21 -2.84 -3.63
C GLU A 146 -17.24 -2.73 -4.81
N PRO A 147 -17.10 -3.77 -5.64
CA PRO A 147 -16.33 -3.69 -6.88
C PRO A 147 -16.87 -2.61 -7.81
N CYS A 148 -16.00 -2.01 -8.62
CA CYS A 148 -16.38 -1.10 -9.68
C CYS A 148 -15.71 -1.50 -10.98
N ASP A 149 -16.26 -1.00 -12.09
CA ASP A 149 -15.65 -1.12 -13.42
C ASP A 149 -14.32 -0.35 -13.56
N ASP A 150 -13.94 0.39 -12.52
CA ASP A 150 -12.66 1.09 -12.43
C ASP A 150 -11.60 0.27 -11.67
N SER A 151 -10.38 0.80 -11.56
CA SER A 151 -9.29 0.13 -10.84
C SER A 151 -9.52 0.05 -9.32
N ASN A 152 -10.42 0.86 -8.78
CA ASN A 152 -10.64 1.02 -7.34
C ASN A 152 -12.02 0.46 -6.96
N CYS A 153 -12.10 -0.26 -5.84
CA CYS A 153 -13.34 -0.62 -5.18
C CYS A 153 -13.82 0.52 -4.28
N LYS A 154 -15.14 0.66 -4.14
CA LYS A 154 -15.75 1.62 -3.22
C LYS A 154 -15.83 1.02 -1.82
N LEU A 155 -15.59 1.84 -0.81
CA LEU A 155 -15.86 1.50 0.58
C LEU A 155 -17.10 2.27 1.05
N TYR A 156 -18.08 1.55 1.60
CA TYR A 156 -19.35 2.12 2.06
C TYR A 156 -19.57 1.88 3.55
N CYS A 157 -20.12 2.85 4.30
CA CYS A 157 -20.70 2.62 5.64
C CYS A 157 -22.18 2.25 5.49
N GLU A 158 -22.59 1.14 6.09
CA GLU A 158 -24.00 0.76 6.16
C GLU A 158 -24.76 1.63 7.17
N ALA A 159 -25.70 2.45 6.68
CA ALA A 159 -26.45 3.41 7.50
C ALA A 159 -27.12 2.77 8.74
N THR A 160 -27.62 1.54 8.60
CA THR A 160 -28.25 0.75 9.68
C THR A 160 -27.31 0.40 10.83
N LYS A 161 -26.00 0.30 10.57
CA LYS A 161 -24.96 0.05 11.59
C LYS A 161 -24.28 1.34 12.07
N CYS A 162 -24.39 2.43 11.32
CA CYS A 162 -23.77 3.72 11.62
C CYS A 162 -24.75 4.70 12.33
N GLY A 163 -25.98 4.27 12.66
CA GLY A 163 -26.97 5.08 13.39
C GLY A 163 -27.54 6.25 12.59
N LEU A 164 -27.39 6.22 11.26
CA LEU A 164 -27.82 7.28 10.35
C LEU A 164 -29.30 7.05 9.96
N ALA A 165 -30.06 8.14 9.86
CA ALA A 165 -31.43 8.09 9.35
C ALA A 165 -31.42 8.03 7.81
N HIS A 166 -32.21 7.11 7.26
CA HIS A 166 -32.40 6.80 5.83
C HIS A 166 -31.34 5.93 5.14
N ASP A 167 -31.87 5.20 4.15
CA ASP A 167 -31.38 4.03 3.42
C ASP A 167 -30.19 4.29 2.47
N ASP A 168 -29.36 5.28 2.79
CA ASP A 168 -28.29 5.72 1.88
C ASP A 168 -26.93 5.24 2.38
N ASN A 169 -26.45 4.14 1.78
CA ASN A 169 -25.09 3.68 1.97
C ASN A 169 -24.14 4.80 1.54
N ARG A 170 -23.44 5.41 2.51
CA ARG A 170 -22.50 6.50 2.25
C ARG A 170 -21.15 5.95 1.82
N VAL A 171 -20.57 6.50 0.76
CA VAL A 171 -19.18 6.21 0.38
C VAL A 171 -18.26 6.87 1.40
N VAL A 172 -17.34 6.10 1.96
CA VAL A 172 -16.40 6.55 3.00
C VAL A 172 -14.94 6.34 2.63
N GLY A 173 -14.69 5.91 1.40
CA GLY A 173 -13.34 5.65 0.93
C GLY A 173 -13.30 4.77 -0.31
N TRP A 174 -12.10 4.31 -0.62
CA TRP A 174 -11.83 3.40 -1.72
C TRP A 174 -10.64 2.50 -1.41
N ILE A 175 -10.62 1.33 -2.04
CA ILE A 175 -9.52 0.36 -1.96
C ILE A 175 -9.04 0.06 -3.38
N ARG A 176 -7.72 0.10 -3.60
CA ARG A 176 -7.09 -0.37 -4.83
C ARG A 176 -6.24 -1.59 -4.51
N TYR A 177 -6.74 -2.77 -4.85
CA TYR A 177 -6.00 -4.02 -4.73
C TYR A 177 -4.85 -4.08 -5.73
N ASP A 178 -3.75 -4.72 -5.32
CA ASP A 178 -2.61 -5.00 -6.18
C ASP A 178 -2.95 -6.07 -7.23
N GLN A 179 -3.78 -7.07 -6.85
CA GLN A 179 -4.20 -8.21 -7.69
C GLN A 179 -5.73 -8.37 -7.81
N GLU A 180 -6.22 -9.59 -8.08
CA GLU A 180 -7.65 -9.99 -8.12
C GLU A 180 -8.29 -10.22 -6.75
N ASP A 181 -7.60 -9.87 -5.67
CA ASP A 181 -8.05 -10.13 -4.32
C ASP A 181 -9.45 -9.51 -4.08
N GLN A 182 -10.45 -10.36 -3.87
CA GLN A 182 -11.74 -9.97 -3.29
C GLN A 182 -11.80 -10.56 -1.90
N VAL A 183 -11.33 -9.76 -0.95
CA VAL A 183 -11.19 -10.19 0.44
C VAL A 183 -12.31 -9.57 1.24
N GLU A 184 -12.97 -10.41 2.04
CA GLU A 184 -13.96 -9.97 3.01
C GLU A 184 -13.32 -8.96 3.97
N ILE A 185 -14.04 -7.88 4.28
CA ILE A 185 -13.50 -6.73 5.01
C ILE A 185 -12.99 -7.08 6.41
N ASP A 186 -13.55 -8.11 7.03
CA ASP A 186 -13.17 -8.65 8.35
C ASP A 186 -11.78 -9.30 8.35
N ARG A 187 -11.28 -9.71 7.18
CA ARG A 187 -9.93 -10.25 7.00
C ARG A 187 -8.90 -9.17 6.68
N LEU A 188 -9.34 -7.91 6.53
CA LEU A 188 -8.49 -6.79 6.19
C LEU A 188 -7.98 -6.06 7.42
N GLY A 189 -6.69 -5.79 7.40
CA GLY A 189 -6.04 -4.79 8.24
C GLY A 189 -5.63 -3.58 7.42
N ALA A 190 -5.37 -2.50 8.14
CA ALA A 190 -4.87 -1.25 7.59
C ALA A 190 -3.65 -0.81 8.39
N ILE A 191 -2.60 -0.37 7.71
CA ILE A 191 -1.47 0.34 8.32
C ILE A 191 -1.51 1.76 7.80
N THR A 192 -1.73 2.73 8.69
CA THR A 192 -1.81 4.14 8.31
C THR A 192 -0.44 4.65 7.87
N LEU A 193 -0.38 5.19 6.64
CA LEU A 193 0.82 5.76 6.01
C LEU A 193 0.82 7.29 6.08
N ALA A 194 -0.36 7.90 5.98
CA ALA A 194 -0.55 9.33 6.14
C ALA A 194 -1.97 9.65 6.60
N GLN A 195 -2.14 10.76 7.32
CA GLN A 195 -3.44 11.26 7.80
C GLN A 195 -3.62 12.73 7.42
N GLY A 196 -4.81 13.12 7.01
CA GLY A 196 -4.99 14.48 6.50
C GLY A 196 -6.41 14.81 6.05
N ASN A 197 -6.62 16.06 5.66
CA ASN A 197 -7.91 16.55 5.17
C ASN A 197 -7.85 16.72 3.66
N VAL A 198 -8.77 16.10 2.92
CA VAL A 198 -8.67 16.01 1.45
C VAL A 198 -9.93 16.50 0.76
N ASP A 199 -9.71 17.13 -0.39
CA ASP A 199 -10.67 17.08 -1.49
C ASP A 199 -10.35 15.82 -2.32
N TRP A 200 -10.97 14.70 -1.95
CA TRP A 200 -10.58 13.33 -2.34
C TRP A 200 -10.45 13.11 -3.86
N LYS A 201 -11.14 13.93 -4.69
CA LYS A 201 -11.06 13.86 -6.17
C LYS A 201 -9.64 14.09 -6.69
N GLU A 202 -8.82 14.87 -5.99
CA GLU A 202 -7.44 15.17 -6.41
C GLU A 202 -6.47 13.99 -6.18
N SER A 203 -6.79 13.06 -5.28
CA SER A 203 -5.81 12.08 -4.78
C SER A 203 -6.09 10.63 -5.20
N ALA A 204 -7.23 10.38 -5.85
CA ALA A 204 -7.75 9.03 -6.00
C ALA A 204 -7.65 8.44 -7.42
N ASP A 205 -7.36 9.24 -8.46
CA ASP A 205 -7.48 8.82 -9.88
C ASP A 205 -8.79 8.04 -10.12
N ILE A 206 -9.89 8.54 -9.55
CA ILE A 206 -11.20 7.87 -9.52
C ILE A 206 -12.07 8.39 -10.66
N SER A 207 -12.76 7.49 -11.39
CA SER A 207 -13.69 7.87 -12.47
C SER A 207 -15.15 8.10 -12.04
N TRP A 208 -15.53 7.86 -10.78
CA TRP A 208 -16.91 7.94 -10.29
C TRP A 208 -17.23 9.28 -9.62
N SER A 209 -18.52 9.66 -9.66
CA SER A 209 -19.01 10.99 -9.31
C SER A 209 -19.55 11.12 -7.88
N ASP A 210 -19.67 10.01 -7.13
CA ASP A 210 -20.21 10.02 -5.77
C ASP A 210 -19.39 10.92 -4.86
N GLU A 211 -20.04 11.77 -4.06
CA GLU A 211 -19.35 12.64 -3.12
C GLU A 211 -19.02 11.89 -1.84
N ILE A 212 -17.73 11.72 -1.57
CA ILE A 212 -17.26 11.40 -0.21
C ILE A 212 -17.30 12.70 0.60
N VAL A 213 -17.84 12.63 1.82
CA VAL A 213 -18.01 13.80 2.68
C VAL A 213 -16.64 14.35 3.07
N ARG A 214 -16.49 15.67 3.14
CA ARG A 214 -15.24 16.30 3.61
C ARG A 214 -14.97 15.88 5.06
N GLY A 215 -13.73 15.47 5.33
CA GLY A 215 -13.37 14.93 6.63
C GLY A 215 -11.87 14.70 6.76
N GLU A 216 -11.51 14.07 7.88
CA GLU A 216 -10.17 13.54 8.10
C GLU A 216 -10.08 12.12 7.53
N PHE A 217 -9.03 11.87 6.75
CA PHE A 217 -8.82 10.64 6.02
C PHE A 217 -7.46 10.05 6.31
N ASP A 218 -7.42 8.73 6.29
CA ASP A 218 -6.22 7.92 6.36
C ASP A 218 -5.91 7.35 4.97
N PHE A 219 -4.70 7.60 4.49
CA PHE A 219 -4.08 6.78 3.46
C PHE A 219 -3.43 5.58 4.13
N VAL A 220 -3.82 4.38 3.72
CA VAL A 220 -3.39 3.14 4.36
C VAL A 220 -2.82 2.14 3.37
N LEU A 221 -1.86 1.35 3.87
CA LEU A 221 -1.49 0.07 3.28
C LEU A 221 -2.55 -0.96 3.71
N VAL A 222 -3.20 -1.59 2.74
CA VAL A 222 -4.19 -2.64 3.00
C VAL A 222 -3.44 -3.96 3.10
N VAL A 223 -3.67 -4.66 4.20
CA VAL A 223 -3.02 -5.93 4.51
C VAL A 223 -4.06 -7.01 4.82
N GLN A 224 -3.71 -8.27 4.58
CA GLN A 224 -4.53 -9.44 4.88
C GLN A 224 -3.79 -10.35 5.85
N SER A 225 -4.48 -10.89 6.85
CA SER A 225 -3.89 -11.91 7.72
C SER A 225 -3.54 -13.17 6.94
N ILE A 226 -2.45 -13.83 7.32
CA ILE A 226 -2.01 -15.10 6.73
C ILE A 226 -2.07 -16.22 7.77
N SER A 227 -2.27 -17.46 7.30
CA SER A 227 -2.49 -18.64 8.16
C SER A 227 -1.34 -18.94 9.12
N SER A 228 -0.11 -18.60 8.73
CA SER A 228 1.11 -18.77 9.53
C SER A 228 1.33 -17.66 10.57
N GLY A 229 0.42 -16.68 10.65
CA GLY A 229 0.52 -15.50 11.52
C GLY A 229 1.16 -14.30 10.83
N GLY A 230 0.77 -13.10 11.28
CA GLY A 230 1.15 -11.84 10.64
C GLY A 230 0.31 -11.53 9.41
N TYR A 231 0.85 -10.71 8.52
CA TYR A 231 0.09 -10.07 7.44
C TYR A 231 0.86 -10.07 6.11
N ARG A 232 0.13 -10.02 5.00
CA ARG A 232 0.65 -9.69 3.67
C ARG A 232 -0.01 -8.43 3.13
N ARG A 233 0.70 -7.63 2.34
CA ARG A 233 0.13 -6.54 1.56
C ARG A 233 -0.79 -7.09 0.48
N ILE A 234 -1.92 -6.42 0.27
CA ILE A 234 -2.83 -6.68 -0.86
C ILE A 234 -3.25 -5.41 -1.61
N GLY A 235 -2.87 -4.21 -1.15
CA GLY A 235 -3.20 -2.98 -1.84
C GLY A 235 -3.00 -1.71 -1.01
N VAL A 236 -3.62 -0.62 -1.47
CA VAL A 236 -3.67 0.68 -0.78
C VAL A 236 -5.10 1.20 -0.74
N ALA A 237 -5.41 2.07 0.21
CA ALA A 237 -6.73 2.65 0.36
C ALA A 237 -6.69 4.08 0.89
N ILE A 238 -7.75 4.83 0.63
CA ILE A 238 -8.14 6.00 1.41
C ILE A 238 -9.44 5.66 2.13
N VAL A 239 -9.51 5.97 3.42
CA VAL A 239 -10.70 5.75 4.23
C VAL A 239 -10.87 6.89 5.23
N GLU A 240 -12.10 7.31 5.49
CA GLU A 240 -12.40 8.27 6.56
C GLU A 240 -11.91 7.72 7.90
N TYR A 241 -11.25 8.57 8.68
CA TYR A 241 -10.58 8.19 9.92
C TYR A 241 -11.50 7.45 10.90
N GLU A 242 -12.77 7.86 10.99
CA GLU A 242 -13.77 7.25 11.90
C GLU A 242 -14.10 5.77 11.58
N HIS A 243 -13.72 5.29 10.40
CA HIS A 243 -13.94 3.90 9.98
C HIS A 243 -12.72 3.00 10.12
N LEU A 244 -11.67 3.48 10.77
CA LEU A 244 -10.53 2.68 11.21
C LEU A 244 -10.49 2.56 12.73
N VAL A 245 -10.51 1.32 13.21
CA VAL A 245 -10.32 0.98 14.62
C VAL A 245 -8.84 0.70 14.84
N HIS A 246 -8.12 1.70 15.33
CA HIS A 246 -6.69 1.59 15.65
C HIS A 246 -6.46 0.66 16.84
N LYS A 247 -5.58 -0.32 16.69
CA LYS A 247 -5.12 -1.19 17.78
C LYS A 247 -3.78 -0.69 18.30
N THR A 248 -3.47 -1.05 19.56
CA THR A 248 -2.20 -0.71 20.19
C THR A 248 -1.05 -1.61 19.74
N ASP A 249 -1.35 -2.79 19.21
CA ASP A 249 -0.34 -3.80 18.88
C ASP A 249 0.25 -3.57 17.49
N SER A 250 1.58 -3.70 17.41
CA SER A 250 2.28 -3.76 16.13
C SER A 250 2.26 -5.17 15.56
N VAL A 251 2.21 -5.28 14.24
CA VAL A 251 2.17 -6.56 13.54
C VAL A 251 3.30 -6.65 12.52
N LEU A 252 3.64 -7.88 12.17
CA LEU A 252 4.61 -8.16 11.11
C LEU A 252 3.90 -8.31 9.76
N VAL A 253 4.35 -7.54 8.78
CA VAL A 253 3.98 -7.68 7.37
C VAL A 253 5.14 -8.35 6.63
N PHE A 254 4.83 -9.49 6.02
CA PHE A 254 5.75 -10.31 5.26
C PHE A 254 5.81 -9.93 3.79
#